data_AF-A0A7Y1TKX1-F1
#
_entry.id   AF-A0A7Y1TKX1-F1
#
_cell.length_a   1.000
_cell.length_b   1.000
_cell.length_c   1.000
_cell.angle_alpha   90.00
_cell.angle_beta   90.00
_cell.angle_gamma   90.00
#
_symmetry.space_group_name_H-M   'P 1'
#
loop_
_entity.id
_entity.type
_entity.pdbx_description
1 polymer ?
#
loop_
_entity_poly.entity_id
_entity_poly.type
_entity_poly.pdbx_seq_one_letter_code
_entity_poly.pdbx_strand_id
1 'polypeptide(L)'
;EYNAKYDEQEQTAQLIAQMIWYFIEGYNFRTNEYPFTSKKDYKKYIVPIEDTAINFFKSNKSDRWWMEVQHDNNKFLKRTLVPCTYQDYLRAGKQVFPERWWKTFRKLN
;
A
#
# COMPACT_ATOMS: atom_id res chain seq x y z
N GLU A 1 7.91 30.14 3.11
CA GLU A 1 7.12 30.89 2.10
C GLU A 1 7.99 31.12 0.88
N TYR A 2 7.43 31.08 -0.33
CA TYR A 2 8.19 31.31 -1.56
C TYR A 2 8.58 32.80 -1.69
N ASN A 3 9.81 33.09 -2.13
CA ASN A 3 10.31 34.45 -2.32
C ASN A 3 10.99 34.58 -3.68
N ALA A 4 10.31 35.23 -4.62
CA ALA A 4 10.79 35.42 -5.99
C ALA A 4 12.11 36.20 -6.10
N LYS A 5 12.46 37.04 -5.10
CA LYS A 5 13.71 37.83 -5.12
C LYS A 5 14.95 36.95 -5.02
N TYR A 6 14.83 35.77 -4.41
CA TYR A 6 15.94 34.83 -4.20
C TYR A 6 15.80 33.58 -5.07
N ASP A 7 14.91 33.60 -6.07
CA ASP A 7 14.71 32.47 -6.97
C ASP A 7 15.63 32.59 -8.18
N GLU A 8 16.75 31.87 -8.13
CA GLU A 8 17.69 31.83 -9.25
C GLU A 8 17.08 31.04 -10.40
N GLN A 9 16.96 31.70 -11.56
CA GLN A 9 16.47 31.09 -12.80
C GLN A 9 15.07 30.44 -12.66
N GLU A 10 14.24 30.94 -11.73
CA GLU A 10 12.86 30.46 -11.50
C GLU A 10 12.74 28.97 -11.12
N GLN A 11 13.84 28.33 -10.69
CA GLN A 11 13.84 26.89 -10.41
C GLN A 11 12.91 26.53 -9.25
N THR A 12 12.83 27.40 -8.24
CA THR A 12 11.97 27.20 -7.08
C THR A 12 10.51 27.31 -7.49
N ALA A 13 10.15 28.32 -8.29
CA ALA A 13 8.82 28.46 -8.86
C ALA A 13 8.41 27.27 -9.73
N GLN A 14 9.31 26.80 -10.60
CA GLN A 14 9.07 25.63 -11.45
C GLN A 14 8.86 24.36 -10.63
N LEU A 15 9.66 24.13 -9.59
CA LEU A 15 9.50 22.98 -8.71
C LEU A 15 8.17 23.04 -7.94
N ILE A 16 7.80 24.21 -7.42
CA ILE A 16 6.50 24.40 -6.76
C ILE A 16 5.35 24.11 -7.72
N ALA A 17 5.43 24.61 -8.96
CA ALA A 17 4.42 24.36 -9.99
C ALA A 17 4.31 22.86 -10.29
N GLN A 18 5.43 22.15 -10.42
CA GLN A 18 5.44 20.69 -10.59
C GLN A 18 4.82 19.96 -9.41
N MET A 19 5.12 20.36 -8.16
CA MET A 19 4.52 19.76 -6.97
C MET A 19 2.99 19.93 -6.96
N ILE A 20 2.49 21.12 -7.28
CA ILE A 20 1.06 21.40 -7.37
C ILE A 20 0.43 20.58 -8.50
N TRP A 21 1.06 20.54 -9.68
CA TRP A 21 0.58 19.78 -10.82
C TRP A 21 0.47 18.29 -10.50
N TYR A 22 1.51 17.68 -9.95
CA TYR A 22 1.49 16.27 -9.52
C TYR A 22 0.48 16.00 -8.41
N PHE A 23 0.22 16.96 -7.53
CA PHE A 23 -0.83 16.82 -6.52
C PHE A 23 -2.22 16.78 -7.15
N ILE A 24 -2.52 17.71 -8.06
CA ILE A 24 -3.80 17.77 -8.79
C ILE A 24 -3.97 16.51 -9.64
N GLU A 25 -2.94 16.14 -10.40
CA GLU A 25 -2.93 14.94 -11.22
C GLU A 25 -3.17 13.69 -10.35
N GLY A 26 -2.39 13.55 -9.27
CA GLY A 26 -2.51 12.47 -8.31
C GLY A 26 -3.91 12.37 -7.71
N TYR A 27 -4.55 13.51 -7.39
CA TYR A 27 -5.92 13.55 -6.86
C TYR A 27 -6.95 13.05 -7.88
N ASN A 28 -6.83 13.48 -9.14
CA ASN A 28 -7.75 13.12 -10.23
C ASN A 28 -7.63 11.65 -10.64
N PHE A 29 -6.41 11.10 -10.65
CA PHE A 29 -6.15 9.70 -11.03
C PHE A 29 -6.27 8.69 -9.88
N ARG A 30 -6.86 9.06 -8.73
CA ARG A 30 -7.05 8.11 -7.63
C ARG A 30 -7.95 6.97 -8.04
N THR A 31 -7.38 5.79 -8.12
CA THR A 31 -8.12 4.54 -8.17
C THR A 31 -8.71 4.32 -6.78
N ASN A 32 -10.02 4.56 -6.61
CA ASN A 32 -10.78 4.37 -5.36
C ASN A 32 -10.75 2.90 -4.92
N GLU A 33 -9.62 2.46 -4.39
CA GLU A 33 -9.35 1.09 -3.94
C GLU A 33 -9.56 0.93 -2.44
N TYR A 34 -9.25 -0.25 -1.91
CA TYR A 34 -9.34 -0.51 -0.47
C TYR A 34 -8.67 0.64 0.33
N PRO A 35 -9.33 1.17 1.39
CA PRO A 35 -10.51 0.64 2.06
C PRO A 35 -11.87 1.02 1.44
N PHE A 36 -11.90 1.82 0.38
CA PHE A 36 -13.14 2.43 -0.14
C PHE A 36 -13.97 1.52 -1.06
N THR A 37 -13.37 0.46 -1.62
CA THR A 37 -14.03 -0.46 -2.56
C THR A 37 -14.07 -1.90 -2.05
N SER A 38 -15.08 -2.65 -2.49
CA SER A 38 -15.27 -4.06 -2.12
C SER A 38 -14.13 -4.96 -2.61
N LYS A 39 -13.76 -5.97 -1.81
CA LYS A 39 -12.74 -6.99 -2.15
C LYS A 39 -13.11 -7.86 -3.37
N LYS A 40 -14.32 -7.73 -3.93
CA LYS A 40 -14.83 -8.55 -5.05
C LYS A 40 -13.97 -8.47 -6.31
N ASP A 41 -13.30 -7.35 -6.55
CA ASP A 41 -12.52 -7.12 -7.77
C ASP A 41 -11.04 -7.56 -7.64
N TYR A 42 -10.65 -8.23 -6.56
CA TYR A 42 -9.26 -8.59 -6.29
C TYR A 42 -9.01 -10.07 -6.58
N LYS A 43 -7.87 -10.38 -7.19
CA LYS A 43 -7.37 -11.76 -7.28
C LYS A 43 -6.70 -12.12 -5.96
N LYS A 44 -7.22 -13.16 -5.30
CA LYS A 44 -6.68 -13.68 -4.04
C LYS A 44 -5.64 -14.77 -4.32
N TYR A 45 -4.49 -14.66 -3.66
CA TYR A 45 -3.42 -15.67 -3.65
C TYR A 45 -3.18 -16.10 -2.20
N ILE A 46 -3.15 -17.40 -1.95
CA ILE A 46 -2.93 -17.94 -0.61
C ILE A 46 -1.58 -18.62 -0.62
N VAL A 47 -0.66 -18.15 0.23
CA VAL A 47 0.68 -18.71 0.36
C VAL A 47 0.79 -19.37 1.73
N PRO A 48 0.86 -20.72 1.79
CA PRO A 48 1.14 -21.42 3.03
C PRO A 48 2.60 -21.21 3.43
N ILE A 49 2.81 -20.79 4.69
CA ILE A 49 4.13 -20.60 5.29
C ILE A 49 4.12 -21.22 6.68
N GLU A 50 4.98 -22.22 6.88
CA GLU A 50 5.01 -23.03 8.11
C GLU A 50 3.60 -23.53 8.47
N ASP A 51 3.12 -23.26 9.68
CA ASP A 51 1.80 -23.69 10.18
C ASP A 51 0.66 -22.69 9.87
N THR A 52 0.93 -21.67 9.05
CA THR A 52 -0.02 -20.60 8.76
C THR A 52 -0.12 -20.31 7.25
N ALA A 53 -1.02 -19.42 6.86
CA ALA A 53 -1.13 -18.96 5.48
C ALA A 53 -1.30 -17.44 5.40
N ILE A 54 -0.53 -16.81 4.52
CA ILE A 54 -0.68 -15.40 4.19
C ILE A 54 -1.59 -15.26 2.97
N ASN A 55 -2.65 -14.47 3.13
CA ASN A 55 -3.52 -14.09 2.02
C ASN A 55 -2.99 -12.82 1.35
N PHE A 56 -2.64 -12.90 0.08
CA PHE A 56 -2.33 -11.76 -0.78
C PHE A 56 -3.50 -11.45 -1.71
N PHE A 57 -3.65 -10.18 -2.06
CA PHE A 57 -4.68 -9.68 -2.96
C PHE A 57 -4.04 -8.75 -3.98
N LYS A 58 -4.24 -9.03 -5.27
CA LYS A 58 -3.84 -8.16 -6.37
C LYS A 58 -5.07 -7.45 -6.92
N SER A 59 -5.02 -6.13 -7.00
CA SER A 59 -6.06 -5.36 -7.69
C SER A 59 -6.02 -5.63 -9.18
N ASN A 60 -7.17 -5.94 -9.79
CA ASN A 60 -7.29 -6.05 -11.23
C ASN A 60 -7.33 -4.69 -11.95
N LYS A 61 -7.46 -3.58 -11.20
CA LYS A 61 -7.58 -2.22 -11.76
C LYS A 61 -6.24 -1.47 -11.77
N SER A 62 -5.49 -1.53 -10.67
CA SER A 62 -4.24 -0.75 -10.50
C SER A 62 -2.97 -1.61 -10.44
N ASP A 63 -3.09 -2.94 -10.52
CA ASP A 63 -2.01 -3.90 -10.26
C ASP A 63 -1.36 -3.81 -8.87
N ARG A 64 -1.94 -3.03 -7.93
CA ARG A 64 -1.45 -2.93 -6.56
C ARG A 64 -1.63 -4.23 -5.79
N TRP A 65 -0.64 -4.52 -4.96
CA TRP A 65 -0.60 -5.71 -4.11
C TRP A 65 -0.90 -5.37 -2.66
N TRP A 66 -1.68 -6.23 -2.03
CA TRP A 66 -2.09 -6.13 -0.64
C TRP A 66 -1.86 -7.47 0.04
N MET A 67 -1.54 -7.45 1.32
CA MET A 67 -1.41 -8.64 2.15
C MET A 67 -2.32 -8.50 3.37
N GLU A 68 -2.92 -9.60 3.80
CA GLU A 68 -3.81 -9.62 4.95
C GLU A 68 -3.03 -9.91 6.22
N VAL A 69 -3.26 -9.07 7.23
CA VAL A 69 -2.79 -9.27 8.60
C VAL A 69 -4.02 -9.46 9.48
N GLN A 70 -4.08 -10.61 10.14
CA GLN A 70 -5.09 -10.90 11.14
C GLN A 70 -4.59 -10.44 12.50
N HIS A 71 -5.43 -9.73 13.25
CA HIS A 71 -5.12 -9.28 14.60
C HIS A 71 -6.38 -9.35 15.46
N ASP A 72 -6.19 -9.61 16.74
CA ASP A 72 -7.28 -9.69 17.70
C ASP A 72 -7.57 -8.31 18.26
N ASN A 73 -8.83 -7.90 18.23
CA ASN A 73 -9.23 -6.63 18.81
C ASN A 73 -10.46 -6.83 19.71
N ASN A 74 -10.19 -7.18 20.98
CA ASN A 74 -11.05 -7.22 22.16
C ASN A 74 -12.44 -7.90 22.08
N LYS A 75 -12.82 -8.50 20.94
CA LYS A 75 -14.04 -9.33 20.74
C LYS A 75 -14.15 -9.94 19.34
N PHE A 76 -13.44 -9.43 18.33
CA PHE A 76 -13.53 -9.91 16.95
C PHE A 76 -12.17 -10.01 16.27
N LEU A 77 -11.99 -11.06 15.46
CA LEU A 77 -10.84 -11.22 14.57
C LEU A 77 -10.93 -10.19 13.44
N LYS A 78 -10.10 -9.14 13.50
CA LYS A 78 -10.05 -8.12 12.45
C LYS A 78 -9.02 -8.48 11.40
N ARG A 79 -9.35 -8.19 10.15
CA ARG A 79 -8.49 -8.43 8.99
C ARG A 79 -8.15 -7.10 8.34
N THR A 80 -6.88 -6.70 8.45
CA THR A 80 -6.37 -5.46 7.84
C THR A 80 -5.61 -5.82 6.58
N LEU A 81 -5.88 -5.10 5.48
CA LEU A 81 -5.04 -5.19 4.29
C LEU A 81 -3.92 -4.15 4.37
N VAL A 82 -2.69 -4.61 4.15
CA VAL A 82 -1.49 -3.79 4.16
C VAL A 82 -0.93 -3.75 2.74
N PRO A 83 -0.56 -2.57 2.20
CA PRO A 83 0.05 -2.49 0.88
C PRO A 83 1.41 -3.20 0.89
N CYS A 84 1.61 -4.08 -0.08
CA CYS A 84 2.82 -4.85 -0.27
C CYS A 84 3.25 -4.85 -1.74
N THR A 85 4.31 -5.56 -2.05
CA THR A 85 4.84 -5.69 -3.41
C THR A 85 4.66 -7.12 -3.92
N TYR A 86 4.73 -7.30 -5.24
CA TYR A 86 4.80 -8.64 -5.83
C TYR A 86 6.02 -9.44 -5.31
N GLN A 87 7.12 -8.75 -5.01
CA GLN A 87 8.32 -9.37 -4.46
C GLN A 87 8.05 -9.95 -3.05
N ASP A 88 7.20 -9.31 -2.25
CA ASP A 88 6.80 -9.86 -0.94
C ASP A 88 6.02 -11.18 -1.11
N TYR A 89 5.14 -11.26 -2.11
CA TYR A 89 4.46 -12.51 -2.47
C TYR A 89 5.45 -13.61 -2.90
N LEU A 90 6.43 -13.27 -3.76
CA LEU A 90 7.45 -14.23 -4.18
C LEU A 90 8.34 -14.71 -3.02
N ARG A 91 8.67 -13.82 -2.08
CA ARG A 91 9.43 -14.16 -0.87
C ARG A 91 8.63 -15.06 0.06
N ALA A 92 7.35 -14.76 0.26
CA ALA A 92 6.44 -15.62 0.99
C ALA A 92 6.41 -17.04 0.39
N GLY A 93 6.39 -17.17 -0.94
CA GLY A 93 6.45 -18.46 -1.62
C GLY A 93 7.75 -19.25 -1.37
N LYS A 94 8.82 -18.58 -0.93
CA LYS A 94 10.10 -19.18 -0.52
C LYS A 94 10.20 -19.39 0.99
N GLN A 95 9.07 -19.45 1.69
CA GLN A 95 9.01 -19.58 3.16
C GLN A 95 9.67 -18.42 3.91
N VAL A 96 9.72 -17.22 3.31
CA VAL A 96 10.24 -16.01 3.97
C VAL A 96 9.09 -15.08 4.28
N PHE A 97 8.81 -14.86 5.57
CA PHE A 97 7.81 -13.88 6.00
C PHE A 97 8.22 -12.45 5.62
N PRO A 98 7.35 -11.67 4.95
CA PRO A 98 7.65 -10.28 4.64
C PRO A 98 7.81 -9.42 5.90
N GLU A 99 8.88 -8.63 6.00
CA GLU A 99 9.11 -7.74 7.16
C GLU A 99 7.94 -6.79 7.43
N ARG A 100 7.31 -6.28 6.36
CA ARG A 100 6.16 -5.38 6.46
C ARG A 100 5.00 -6.05 7.21
N TRP A 101 4.80 -7.35 6.99
CA TRP A 101 3.75 -8.12 7.66
C TRP A 101 4.03 -8.17 9.16
N TRP A 102 5.27 -8.51 9.54
CA TRP A 102 5.72 -8.52 10.93
C TRP A 102 5.59 -7.17 11.64
N LYS A 103 6.03 -6.09 10.98
CA LYS A 103 5.94 -4.73 11.52
C LYS A 103 4.49 -4.32 11.76
N THR A 104 3.58 -4.69 10.86
CA THR A 104 2.15 -4.39 11.04
C THR A 104 1.51 -5.26 12.11
N PHE A 105 1.79 -6.57 12.14
CA PHE A 105 1.28 -7.48 13.16
C PHE A 105 1.65 -7.01 14.58
N ARG A 106 2.93 -6.66 14.80
CA ARG A 106 3.42 -6.13 16.09
C ARG A 106 2.85 -4.76 16.50
N LYS A 107 2.30 -3.99 15.56
CA LYS A 107 1.68 -2.70 15.85
C LYS A 107 0.19 -2.84 16.20
N LEU A 108 -0.45 -3.91 15.72
CA LEU A 108 -1.88 -4.15 15.85
C LEU A 108 -2.25 -5.05 17.03
N ASN A 109 -1.30 -5.85 17.52
CA ASN A 109 -1.37 -6.60 18.78
C ASN A 109 -0.53 -5.89 19.85
#